data_AF-T1H1X5-F1
#
_entry.id   AF-T1H1X5-F1
#
_cell.length_a   1.000
_cell.length_b   1.000
_cell.length_c   1.000
_cell.angle_alpha   90.00
_cell.angle_beta   90.00
_cell.angle_gamma   90.00
#
_symmetry.space_group_name_H-M   'P 1'
#
loop_
_entity.id
_entity.type
_entity.pdbx_description
1 polymer ?
#
loop_
_entity_poly.entity_id
_entity_poly.type
_entity_poly.pdbx_seq_one_letter_code
_entity_poly.pdbx_strand_id
1 'polypeptide(L)'
;FDILFYSPAQILVDKHITDFVHPSQWSHELPFLSSLQVIQGWAHSNDVNLLSSSRSGSGIYAGEKGDLTNDKTAEILTAKVPKKNFKGQPFKIEANVPKETNYSNHLTNPQYKRDHNIDLFTTELINSILIILQNCSFLDCIALTFWHMPKIDEEVAHSRKSSIANRNSMSSKNIMG
;
A
#
# COMPACT_ATOMS: atom_id res chain seq x y z
N PHE A 1 -5.39 10.46 -16.91
CA PHE A 1 -5.88 9.25 -17.59
C PHE A 1 -4.73 8.58 -18.34
N ASP A 2 -3.81 9.37 -18.90
CA ASP A 2 -2.58 8.96 -19.60
C ASP A 2 -1.81 7.78 -19.00
N ILE A 3 -1.77 7.67 -17.67
CA ILE A 3 -1.07 6.61 -16.93
C ILE A 3 -1.63 5.20 -17.20
N LEU A 4 -2.86 5.08 -17.71
CA LEU A 4 -3.50 3.82 -18.09
C LEU A 4 -3.17 3.38 -19.53
N PHE A 5 -2.45 4.21 -20.30
CA PHE A 5 -2.15 3.97 -21.71
C PHE A 5 -0.66 3.93 -21.96
N TYR A 6 -0.28 3.22 -23.02
CA TYR A 6 1.12 3.15 -23.44
C TYR A 6 1.66 4.52 -23.87
N SER A 7 0.88 5.32 -24.61
CA SER A 7 1.26 6.67 -25.03
C SER A 7 0.44 7.74 -24.29
N PRO A 8 1.07 8.80 -23.73
CA PRO A 8 2.51 9.07 -23.73
C PRO A 8 3.29 8.43 -22.56
N ALA A 9 2.59 7.89 -21.55
CA ALA A 9 3.20 7.58 -20.25
C ALA A 9 4.33 6.55 -20.33
N GLN A 10 4.08 5.40 -20.96
CA GLN A 10 5.10 4.34 -21.08
C GLN A 10 6.25 4.74 -22.01
N ILE A 11 5.97 5.48 -23.08
CA ILE A 11 7.02 5.99 -23.98
C ILE A 11 8.04 6.85 -23.23
N LEU A 12 7.61 7.62 -22.24
CA LEU A 12 8.53 8.43 -21.42
C LEU A 12 9.39 7.56 -20.51
N VAL A 13 8.84 6.48 -19.94
CA VAL A 13 9.60 5.49 -19.17
C VAL A 13 10.64 4.81 -20.08
N ASP A 14 10.23 4.39 -21.28
CA ASP A 14 11.12 3.76 -22.27
C ASP A 14 12.24 4.73 -22.71
N LYS A 15 11.99 6.04 -22.68
CA LYS A 15 12.98 7.11 -22.89
C LYS A 15 13.81 7.45 -21.65
N HIS A 16 13.73 6.65 -20.60
CA HIS A 16 14.56 6.73 -19.41
C HIS A 16 14.27 7.97 -18.54
N ILE A 17 13.05 8.51 -18.63
CA ILE A 17 12.58 9.54 -17.70
C ILE A 17 12.33 8.90 -16.33
N THR A 18 12.88 9.51 -15.29
CA THR A 18 12.86 8.96 -13.92
C THR A 18 11.91 9.67 -12.98
N ASP A 19 11.46 10.88 -13.33
CA ASP A 19 10.68 11.75 -12.47
C ASP A 19 9.46 12.28 -13.24
N PHE A 20 8.27 12.03 -12.70
CA PHE A 20 7.00 12.36 -13.31
C PHE A 20 6.18 13.27 -12.40
N VAL A 21 5.47 14.19 -13.04
CA VAL A 21 4.45 15.02 -12.38
C VAL A 21 3.11 14.72 -13.06
N HIS A 22 2.15 14.25 -12.29
CA HIS A 22 0.86 13.79 -12.77
C HIS A 22 -0.28 14.56 -12.06
N PRO A 23 -0.64 15.74 -12.58
CA PRO A 23 -1.86 16.41 -12.16
C PRO A 23 -3.05 15.62 -12.71
N SER A 24 -4.02 15.30 -11.85
CA SER A 24 -5.21 14.58 -12.29
C SER A 24 -6.46 14.97 -11.51
N GLN A 25 -7.60 14.86 -12.18
CA GLN A 25 -8.91 14.87 -11.54
C GLN A 25 -9.45 13.44 -11.58
N TRP A 26 -8.85 12.56 -10.78
CA TRP A 26 -9.20 11.15 -10.77
C TRP A 26 -10.55 10.94 -10.08
N SER A 27 -11.31 9.95 -10.53
CA SER A 27 -12.53 9.48 -9.86
C SER A 27 -12.26 8.09 -9.31
N HIS A 28 -12.61 7.84 -8.04
CA HIS A 28 -12.39 6.52 -7.46
C HIS A 28 -13.43 5.54 -7.97
N GLU A 29 -13.00 4.52 -8.70
CA GLU A 29 -13.84 3.39 -9.08
C GLU A 29 -13.35 2.14 -8.34
N LEU A 30 -14.09 1.73 -7.31
CA LEU A 30 -13.67 0.62 -6.45
C LEU A 30 -14.06 -0.72 -7.07
N PRO A 31 -13.24 -1.78 -6.88
CA PRO A 31 -12.07 -1.82 -5.98
C PRO A 31 -10.73 -1.53 -6.66
N PHE A 32 -10.63 -1.54 -7.98
CA PHE A 32 -9.35 -1.60 -8.70
C PHE A 32 -8.80 -0.23 -9.15
N LEU A 33 -9.64 0.80 -9.23
CA LEU A 33 -9.29 2.13 -9.74
C LEU A 33 -9.31 3.21 -8.63
N SER A 34 -8.91 2.81 -7.42
CA SER A 34 -8.56 3.76 -6.37
C SER A 34 -7.34 4.59 -6.78
N SER A 35 -7.47 5.92 -6.73
CA SER A 35 -6.42 6.84 -7.22
C SER A 35 -5.06 6.54 -6.57
N LEU A 36 -5.00 6.43 -5.24
CA LEU A 36 -3.73 6.20 -4.56
C LEU A 36 -3.11 4.84 -4.94
N GLN A 37 -3.93 3.81 -5.06
CA GLN A 37 -3.48 2.46 -5.37
C GLN A 37 -2.94 2.36 -6.80
N VAL A 38 -3.68 2.88 -7.79
CA VAL A 38 -3.27 2.82 -9.20
C VAL A 38 -2.00 3.64 -9.43
N ILE A 39 -1.96 4.87 -8.90
CA ILE A 39 -0.82 5.76 -9.08
C ILE A 39 0.43 5.19 -8.36
N GLN A 40 0.28 4.68 -7.14
CA GLN A 40 1.38 4.01 -6.42
C GLN A 40 1.87 2.77 -7.17
N GLY A 41 0.93 1.92 -7.62
CA GLY A 41 1.25 0.70 -8.37
C GLY A 41 2.00 1.00 -9.66
N TRP A 42 1.56 2.01 -10.42
CA TRP A 42 2.24 2.40 -11.65
C TRP A 42 3.65 2.93 -11.40
N ALA A 43 3.84 3.79 -10.38
CA ALA A 43 5.16 4.28 -10.01
C ALA A 43 6.09 3.13 -9.62
N HIS A 44 5.58 2.20 -8.80
CA HIS A 44 6.29 1.01 -8.35
C HIS A 44 6.72 0.12 -9.52
N SER A 45 5.79 -0.24 -10.41
CA SER A 45 6.07 -1.13 -11.54
C SER A 45 7.07 -0.57 -12.54
N ASN A 46 7.13 0.76 -12.72
CA ASN A 46 8.08 1.41 -13.62
C ASN A 46 9.38 1.83 -12.93
N ASP A 47 9.48 1.62 -11.61
CA ASP A 47 10.54 2.13 -10.75
C ASP A 47 10.87 3.62 -10.98
N VAL A 48 9.86 4.49 -11.00
CA VAL A 48 10.03 5.95 -11.19
C VAL A 48 9.54 6.76 -10.01
N ASN A 49 10.08 7.98 -9.86
CA ASN A 49 9.51 8.95 -8.94
C ASN A 49 8.25 9.56 -9.56
N LEU A 50 7.16 9.62 -8.80
CA LEU A 50 5.89 10.14 -9.28
C LEU A 50 5.29 11.08 -8.23
N LEU A 51 5.03 12.32 -8.64
CA LEU A 51 4.31 13.31 -7.86
C LEU A 51 2.92 13.43 -8.46
N SER A 52 1.92 12.93 -7.76
CA SER A 52 0.52 12.99 -8.18
C SER A 52 -0.25 13.96 -7.32
N SER A 53 -0.97 14.87 -7.97
CA SER A 53 -1.89 15.79 -7.29
C SER A 53 -3.30 15.56 -7.80
N SER A 54 -4.22 15.26 -6.88
CA SER A 54 -5.63 15.11 -7.19
C SER A 54 -6.52 15.42 -6.00
N ARG A 55 -7.76 15.86 -6.28
CA ARG A 55 -8.80 16.07 -5.26
C ARG A 55 -9.21 14.80 -4.55
N SER A 56 -9.03 13.65 -5.20
CA SER A 56 -9.41 12.33 -4.71
C SER A 56 -8.25 11.63 -3.96
N GLY A 57 -7.03 12.17 -4.04
CA GLY A 57 -5.85 11.55 -3.47
C GLY A 57 -4.59 12.09 -4.12
N SER A 58 -3.72 12.68 -3.31
CA SER A 58 -2.41 13.17 -3.71
C SER A 58 -1.32 12.33 -3.06
N GLY A 59 -0.16 12.27 -3.69
CA GLY A 59 0.97 11.51 -3.15
C GLY A 59 2.27 11.71 -3.89
N ILE A 60 3.35 11.42 -3.17
CA ILE A 60 4.73 11.42 -3.66
C ILE A 60 5.26 10.00 -3.50
N TYR A 61 5.63 9.38 -4.62
CA TYR A 61 6.04 7.98 -4.71
C TYR A 61 7.46 7.86 -5.25
N ALA A 62 8.23 6.90 -4.75
CA ALA A 62 9.63 6.68 -5.10
C ALA A 62 9.86 5.28 -5.70
N GLY A 63 9.05 4.91 -6.69
CA GLY A 63 9.15 3.64 -7.39
C GLY A 63 9.04 2.43 -6.46
N GLU A 64 9.99 1.50 -6.58
CA GLU A 64 10.06 0.29 -5.75
C GLU A 64 10.13 0.57 -4.24
N LYS A 65 10.55 1.78 -3.84
CA LYS A 65 10.60 2.19 -2.43
C LYS A 65 9.23 2.50 -1.83
N GLY A 66 8.19 2.54 -2.66
CA GLY A 66 6.82 2.82 -2.22
C GLY A 66 6.54 4.32 -2.07
N ASP A 67 5.58 4.62 -1.21
CA ASP A 67 5.12 5.97 -0.93
C ASP A 67 6.02 6.70 0.07
N LEU A 68 6.39 7.94 -0.25
CA LEU A 68 7.09 8.83 0.66
C LEU A 68 6.09 9.60 1.53
N THR A 69 4.97 10.00 0.94
CA THR A 69 3.83 10.62 1.61
C THR A 69 2.63 10.55 0.68
N ASN A 70 1.44 10.35 1.24
CA ASN A 70 0.19 10.42 0.51
C ASN A 70 -0.91 10.90 1.42
N ASP A 71 -1.94 11.51 0.84
CA ASP A 71 -3.14 11.89 1.56
C ASP A 71 -4.34 11.95 0.62
N LYS A 72 -5.53 11.71 1.17
CA LYS A 72 -6.82 11.82 0.49
C LYS A 72 -7.47 13.19 0.66
N THR A 73 -6.88 14.08 1.47
CA THR A 73 -7.42 15.42 1.71
C THR A 73 -6.75 16.49 0.83
N ALA A 74 -7.23 17.72 0.94
CA ALA A 74 -6.73 18.87 0.20
C ALA A 74 -5.52 19.52 0.89
N GLU A 75 -4.48 18.72 1.15
CA GLU A 75 -3.28 19.15 1.86
C GLU A 75 -2.05 19.31 0.95
N ILE A 76 -1.12 20.15 1.39
CA ILE A 76 0.17 20.30 0.72
C ILE A 76 1.11 19.21 1.24
N LEU A 77 1.49 18.30 0.35
CA LEU A 77 2.43 17.23 0.65
C LEU A 77 3.86 17.65 0.31
N THR A 78 4.80 17.34 1.20
CA THR A 78 6.23 17.58 0.97
C THR A 78 7.05 16.35 1.35
N ALA A 79 8.06 16.04 0.53
CA ALA A 79 8.99 14.95 0.80
C ALA A 79 10.34 15.19 0.10
N LYS A 80 11.40 14.58 0.63
CA LYS A 80 12.70 14.49 -0.07
C LYS A 80 12.65 13.33 -1.06
N VAL A 81 12.71 13.65 -2.35
CA VAL A 81 12.63 12.66 -3.43
C VAL A 81 14.05 12.21 -3.82
N PRO A 82 14.36 10.90 -3.75
CA PRO A 82 15.67 10.40 -4.15
C PRO A 82 15.86 10.51 -5.66
N LYS A 83 16.96 11.11 -6.12
CA LYS A 83 17.28 11.13 -7.55
C LYS A 83 17.68 9.73 -8.00
N LYS A 84 16.99 9.22 -9.03
CA LYS A 84 17.32 7.96 -9.67
C LYS A 84 18.34 8.22 -10.77
N ASN A 85 19.46 7.53 -10.72
CA ASN A 85 20.42 7.50 -11.82
C ASN A 85 20.13 6.24 -12.63
N PHE A 86 19.91 6.37 -13.94
CA PHE A 86 19.63 5.25 -14.85
C PHE A 86 20.73 4.16 -14.87
N LYS A 87 21.87 4.42 -14.22
CA LYS A 87 22.96 3.48 -14.00
C LYS A 87 22.79 2.69 -12.69
N GLY A 88 21.68 1.98 -12.53
CA GLY A 88 21.52 0.81 -11.64
C GLY A 88 22.09 0.87 -10.21
N GLN A 89 22.31 2.05 -9.63
CA GLN A 89 22.92 2.14 -8.30
C GLN A 89 21.81 2.13 -7.24
N PRO A 90 21.83 1.16 -6.31
CA PRO A 90 20.88 1.13 -5.21
C PRO A 90 21.10 2.36 -4.32
N PHE A 91 20.17 3.29 -4.35
CA PHE A 91 20.19 4.48 -3.50
C PHE A 91 19.91 4.07 -2.05
N LYS A 92 20.86 4.29 -1.14
CA LYS A 92 20.70 4.01 0.30
C LYS A 92 19.53 4.82 0.88
N ILE A 93 18.66 4.13 1.61
CA ILE A 93 17.46 4.71 2.22
C ILE A 93 17.87 5.45 3.50
N GLU A 94 17.65 6.77 3.56
CA GLU A 94 17.36 7.45 4.82
C GLU A 94 15.84 7.48 4.94
N ALA A 95 15.29 6.61 5.77
CA ALA A 95 13.87 6.58 6.07
C ALA A 95 13.54 7.83 6.88
N ASN A 96 13.16 8.91 6.21
CA ASN A 96 12.45 9.99 6.87
C ASN A 96 11.02 9.49 7.05
N VAL A 97 10.77 8.85 8.20
CA VAL A 97 9.41 8.58 8.69
C VAL A 97 8.65 9.91 8.64
N PRO A 98 7.53 10.00 7.89
CA PRO A 98 6.73 11.21 7.87
C PRO A 98 6.35 11.58 9.29
N LYS A 99 6.68 12.80 9.72
CA LYS A 99 6.16 13.34 10.97
C LYS A 99 4.69 13.62 10.74
N GLU A 100 3.82 12.94 11.48
CA GLU A 100 2.40 13.26 11.54
C GLU A 100 2.25 14.75 11.87
N THR A 101 1.80 15.53 10.89
CA THR A 101 1.38 16.91 11.10
C THR A 101 -0.12 16.92 11.24
N ASN A 102 -0.60 17.37 12.40
CA ASN A 102 -2.02 17.59 12.67
C ASN A 102 -2.57 18.72 11.79
N TYR A 103 -3.08 18.38 10.62
CA TYR A 103 -3.88 19.27 9.80
C TYR A 103 -5.35 18.88 9.91
N SER A 104 -6.22 19.89 9.93
CA SER A 104 -7.65 19.74 10.15
C SER A 104 -8.29 18.98 9.00
N ASN A 105 -8.88 17.83 9.32
CA ASN A 105 -9.66 16.99 8.41
C ASN A 105 -10.80 17.76 7.74
N HIS A 106 -10.53 18.48 6.65
CA HIS A 106 -11.58 18.89 5.73
C HIS A 106 -11.95 17.68 4.88
N LEU A 107 -12.72 16.77 5.47
CA LEU A 107 -13.30 15.60 4.80
C LEU A 107 -14.18 16.06 3.65
N THR A 108 -13.59 16.22 2.46
CA THR A 108 -14.37 16.24 1.23
C THR A 108 -14.91 14.83 1.04
N ASN A 109 -16.23 14.66 1.06
CA ASN A 109 -16.87 13.35 0.86
C ASN A 109 -16.36 12.76 -0.46
N PRO A 110 -15.49 11.72 -0.45
CA PRO A 110 -14.89 11.23 -1.68
C PRO A 110 -15.99 10.54 -2.48
N GLN A 111 -16.20 10.97 -3.72
CA GLN A 111 -17.17 10.30 -4.59
C GLN A 111 -16.56 8.99 -5.10
N TYR A 112 -16.96 7.90 -4.46
CA TYR A 112 -16.66 6.56 -4.92
C TYR A 112 -17.73 6.10 -5.91
N LYS A 113 -17.28 5.49 -6.99
CA LYS A 113 -18.09 4.81 -7.98
C LYS A 113 -17.79 3.31 -7.92
N ARG A 114 -18.73 2.49 -8.35
CA ARG A 114 -18.52 1.05 -8.55
C ARG A 114 -17.82 0.85 -9.88
N ASP A 115 -16.76 0.06 -9.90
CA ASP A 115 -16.17 -0.44 -11.14
C ASP A 115 -17.13 -1.47 -11.77
N HIS A 116 -17.56 -1.21 -13.00
CA HIS A 116 -18.46 -2.12 -13.71
C HIS A 116 -17.74 -3.36 -14.25
N ASN A 117 -16.41 -3.32 -14.34
CA ASN A 117 -15.61 -4.46 -14.80
C ASN A 117 -15.50 -5.56 -13.73
N ILE A 118 -15.91 -5.32 -12.48
CA ILE A 118 -15.89 -6.34 -11.43
C ILE A 118 -16.75 -7.57 -11.79
N ASP A 119 -17.78 -7.38 -12.61
CA ASP A 119 -18.68 -8.45 -13.04
C ASP A 119 -18.05 -9.40 -14.08
N LEU A 120 -16.86 -9.06 -14.60
CA LEU A 120 -16.09 -9.92 -15.49
C LEU A 120 -15.29 -11.00 -14.73
N PHE A 121 -15.14 -10.85 -13.40
CA PHE A 121 -14.35 -11.77 -12.58
C PHE A 121 -15.23 -12.85 -11.96
N THR A 122 -14.72 -14.08 -11.98
CA THR A 122 -15.31 -15.18 -11.19
C THR A 122 -14.69 -15.19 -9.80
N THR A 123 -15.51 -15.21 -8.76
CA THR A 123 -15.07 -15.20 -7.36
C THR A 123 -15.29 -16.56 -6.71
N GLU A 124 -14.31 -17.02 -5.93
CA GLU A 124 -14.43 -18.20 -5.08
C GLU A 124 -14.32 -17.80 -3.61
N LEU A 125 -15.14 -18.44 -2.76
CA LEU A 125 -15.11 -18.16 -1.32
C LEU A 125 -13.90 -18.84 -0.67
N ILE A 126 -13.05 -18.05 -0.02
CA ILE A 126 -11.89 -18.52 0.72
C ILE A 126 -12.35 -19.06 2.08
N ASN A 127 -12.49 -20.38 2.19
CA ASN A 127 -13.00 -21.08 3.40
C ASN A 127 -11.89 -21.68 4.29
N SER A 128 -10.62 -21.41 4.02
CA SER A 128 -9.50 -22.07 4.71
C SER A 128 -8.34 -21.10 4.99
N ILE A 129 -7.59 -21.38 6.06
CA ILE A 129 -6.51 -20.52 6.58
C ILE A 129 -5.28 -20.51 5.68
N LEU A 130 -5.03 -21.62 4.97
CA LEU A 130 -4.02 -21.76 3.93
C LEU A 130 -4.72 -22.19 2.66
N ILE A 131 -4.61 -21.38 1.59
CA ILE A 131 -5.08 -21.78 0.27
C ILE A 131 -4.03 -21.44 -0.78
N ILE A 132 -3.78 -22.41 -1.66
CA ILE A 132 -3.15 -22.21 -2.96
C ILE A 132 -4.27 -22.36 -3.98
N LEU A 133 -4.82 -21.24 -4.46
CA LEU A 133 -5.79 -21.26 -5.56
C LEU A 133 -5.05 -21.00 -6.86
N GLN A 134 -5.24 -21.88 -7.83
CA GLN A 134 -4.85 -21.64 -9.22
C GLN A 134 -6.13 -21.61 -10.05
N ASN A 135 -6.56 -20.42 -10.43
CA ASN A 135 -7.67 -20.25 -11.36
C ASN A 135 -7.10 -19.77 -12.69
N CYS A 136 -7.35 -20.54 -13.75
CA CYS A 136 -6.85 -20.27 -15.08
C CYS A 136 -8.02 -19.94 -16.00
N SER A 137 -7.97 -18.75 -16.58
CA SER A 137 -8.78 -18.40 -17.74
C SER A 137 -8.08 -18.89 -19.03
N PHE A 138 -8.68 -18.65 -20.19
CA PHE A 138 -8.10 -19.05 -21.48
C PHE A 138 -6.76 -18.35 -21.79
N LEU A 139 -6.45 -17.21 -21.15
CA LEU A 139 -5.25 -16.41 -21.43
C LEU A 139 -4.28 -16.33 -20.25
N ASP A 140 -4.77 -16.34 -19.02
CA ASP A 140 -3.95 -16.10 -17.82
C ASP A 140 -4.32 -17.01 -16.65
N CYS A 141 -3.31 -17.41 -15.88
CA CYS A 141 -3.47 -18.11 -14.59
C CYS A 141 -3.10 -17.19 -13.43
N ILE A 142 -3.96 -17.15 -12.41
CA ILE A 142 -3.71 -16.42 -11.16
C ILE A 142 -3.39 -17.44 -10.07
N ALA A 143 -2.29 -17.24 -9.37
CA ALA A 143 -1.91 -18.01 -8.18
C ALA A 143 -1.98 -17.10 -6.94
N LEU A 144 -2.77 -17.51 -5.95
CA LEU A 144 -2.88 -16.80 -4.67
C LEU A 144 -2.45 -17.74 -3.54
N THR A 145 -1.43 -17.33 -2.79
CA THR A 145 -1.04 -17.94 -1.52
C THR A 145 -1.40 -16.99 -0.41
N PHE A 146 -2.38 -17.36 0.41
CA PHE A 146 -2.87 -16.53 1.51
C PHE A 146 -2.78 -17.27 2.84
N TRP A 147 -2.30 -16.57 3.87
CA TRP A 147 -2.29 -17.02 5.25
C TRP A 147 -3.08 -16.04 6.11
N HIS A 148 -4.26 -16.45 6.58
CA HIS A 148 -5.03 -15.63 7.52
C HIS A 148 -4.53 -15.89 8.94
N MET A 149 -3.92 -14.89 9.59
CA MET A 149 -3.69 -14.99 11.04
C MET A 149 -5.02 -14.73 11.76
N PRO A 150 -5.59 -15.72 12.49
CA PRO A 150 -6.79 -15.48 13.26
C PRO A 150 -6.52 -14.37 14.29
N LYS A 151 -7.50 -13.49 14.50
CA LYS A 151 -7.45 -12.54 15.61
C LYS A 151 -7.22 -13.33 16.90
N ILE A 152 -6.24 -12.93 17.70
CA ILE A 152 -6.09 -13.45 19.06
C ILE A 152 -7.31 -12.95 19.83
N ASP A 153 -8.22 -13.85 20.18
CA ASP A 153 -9.31 -13.53 21.10
C ASP A 153 -8.71 -13.03 22.42
N GLU A 154 -9.16 -11.86 22.89
CA GLU A 154 -8.67 -11.19 24.11
C GLU A 154 -8.74 -12.10 25.35
N GLU A 155 -9.58 -13.13 25.33
CA GLU A 155 -9.74 -14.11 26.39
C GLU A 155 -8.46 -14.96 26.64
N VAL A 156 -7.72 -15.30 25.59
CA VAL A 156 -6.48 -16.09 25.71
C VAL A 156 -5.31 -15.23 26.20
N ALA A 157 -5.33 -13.93 25.93
CA ALA A 157 -4.32 -12.98 26.41
C ALA A 157 -4.37 -12.79 27.94
N HIS A 158 -5.55 -12.91 28.55
CA HIS A 158 -5.70 -12.77 30.00
C HIS A 158 -5.22 -14.01 30.79
N SER A 159 -5.43 -15.20 30.23
CA SER A 159 -4.95 -16.48 30.81
C SER A 159 -3.42 -16.62 30.80
N ARG A 160 -2.73 -16.10 29.77
CA ARG A 160 -1.26 -16.10 29.74
C ARG A 160 -0.64 -15.12 30.73
N LYS A 161 -1.28 -13.99 31.01
CA LYS A 161 -0.79 -13.01 32.01
C LYS A 161 -0.91 -13.55 33.44
N SER A 162 -1.96 -14.29 33.78
CA SER A 162 -2.10 -14.90 35.12
C SER A 162 -1.12 -16.07 35.35
N SER A 163 -0.81 -16.87 34.33
CA SER A 163 0.18 -17.96 34.42
C SER A 163 1.63 -17.48 34.57
N ILE A 164 1.97 -16.32 33.99
CA ILE A 164 3.31 -15.72 34.12
C ILE A 164 3.48 -15.02 35.48
N ALA A 165 2.43 -14.38 36.01
CA ALA A 165 2.46 -13.79 37.35
C ALA A 165 2.68 -14.82 38.46
N ASN A 166 2.08 -16.02 38.35
CA ASN A 166 2.25 -17.09 39.34
C ASN A 166 3.62 -17.80 39.27
N ARG A 167 4.31 -17.79 38.12
CA ARG A 167 5.67 -18.33 38.02
C ARG A 167 6.72 -17.42 38.68
N ASN A 168 6.51 -16.11 38.63
CA ASN A 168 7.45 -15.13 39.21
C ASN A 168 7.28 -14.98 40.74
N SER A 169 6.16 -15.39 41.33
CA SER A 169 5.99 -15.39 42.80
C SER A 169 6.51 -16.66 43.50
N MET A 170 6.84 -17.71 42.73
CA MET A 170 7.36 -18.97 43.27
C MET A 170 8.91 -19.04 43.24
N SER A 171 9.58 -18.22 42.42
CA SER A 171 11.04 -18.20 42.32
C SER A 171 11.75 -17.29 43.33
N SER A 172 11.03 -16.47 44.11
CA SER A 172 11.59 -15.49 45.05
C SER A 172 11.54 -15.91 46.52
N LYS A 173 11.14 -17.15 46.84
CA LYS A 173 11.00 -17.65 48.22
C LYS A 173 12.05 -18.66 48.71
N ASN A 174 13.08 -18.98 47.93
CA ASN A 174 14.14 -19.94 48.34
C ASN A 174 15.57 -19.38 48.25
N ILE A 175 15.83 -18.20 48.81
CA ILE A 175 17.19 -17.76 49.17
C ILE A 175 17.12 -16.98 50.49
N MET A 176 16.98 -17.69 51.61
CA MET A 176 17.50 -17.34 52.94
C MET A 176 17.10 -18.46 53.91
N GLY A 177 18.10 -19.24 54.32
CA GLY A 177 18.01 -20.39 55.22
C GLY A 177 19.34 -21.11 55.21
#